data_AF-A0A947M4S2-F1
#
_entry.id   AF-A0A947M4S2-F1
#
_cell.length_a   1.000
_cell.length_b   1.000
_cell.length_c   1.000
_cell.angle_alpha   90.00
_cell.angle_beta   90.00
_cell.angle_gamma   90.00
#
_symmetry.space_group_name_H-M   'P 1'
#
loop_
_entity.id
_entity.type
_entity.pdbx_description
1 polymer ?
#
loop_
_entity_poly.entity_id
_entity_poly.type
_entity_poly.pdbx_seq_one_letter_code
_entity_poly.pdbx_strand_id
1 'polypeptide(L)'
;MKITANTFEMQQKLWHAAATGDSAAIRMLVMGGVDLEVRNEEGFTAFNIATMKGHTDTAMTILAAREFKYARALGMTPEDYFNAPGTRAELAKSLIRKAN
;
A
#
# COMPACT_ATOMS: atom_id res chain seq x y z
N MET A 1 -9.37 -22.88 -16.32
CA MET A 1 -8.27 -22.31 -15.52
C MET A 1 -8.20 -20.81 -15.84
N LYS A 2 -8.92 -19.97 -15.09
CA LYS A 2 -9.22 -18.55 -15.43
C LYS A 2 -8.91 -17.56 -14.29
N ILE A 3 -8.00 -17.93 -13.39
CA ILE A 3 -7.77 -17.17 -12.15
C ILE A 3 -6.78 -16.01 -12.36
N THR A 4 -6.02 -15.97 -13.46
CA THR A 4 -4.98 -14.94 -13.69
C THR A 4 -5.48 -13.63 -14.30
N ALA A 5 -6.60 -13.62 -15.02
CA ALA A 5 -7.10 -12.41 -15.69
C ALA A 5 -7.53 -11.33 -14.69
N ASN A 6 -8.17 -11.73 -13.58
CA ASN A 6 -8.65 -10.79 -12.57
C ASN A 6 -7.50 -10.13 -11.79
N THR A 7 -6.40 -10.84 -11.57
CA THR A 7 -5.25 -10.33 -10.80
C THR A 7 -4.52 -9.22 -11.55
N PHE A 8 -4.31 -9.37 -12.86
CA PHE A 8 -3.64 -8.35 -13.67
C PHE A 8 -4.47 -7.06 -13.78
N GLU A 9 -5.79 -7.17 -13.97
CA GLU A 9 -6.69 -6.01 -13.98
C GLU A 9 -6.69 -5.25 -12.64
N MET A 10 -6.67 -5.97 -11.51
CA MET A 10 -6.61 -5.34 -10.18
C MET A 10 -5.29 -4.58 -9.96
N GLN A 11 -4.16 -5.12 -10.43
CA GLN A 11 -2.86 -4.46 -10.36
C GLN A 11 -2.81 -3.20 -11.22
N GLN A 12 -3.35 -3.27 -12.45
CA GLN A 12 -3.45 -2.11 -13.33
C GLN A 12 -4.29 -0.99 -12.71
N LYS A 13 -5.45 -1.35 -12.14
CA LYS A 13 -6.32 -0.40 -11.41
C LYS A 13 -5.60 0.20 -10.20
N LEU A 14 -4.75 -0.57 -9.51
CA LEU A 14 -3.98 -0.09 -8.38
C LEU A 14 -2.95 0.99 -8.78
N TRP A 15 -2.18 0.77 -9.84
CA TRP A 15 -1.24 1.79 -10.34
C TRP A 15 -1.97 3.02 -10.87
N HIS A 16 -3.09 2.83 -11.56
CA HIS A 16 -3.89 3.94 -12.06
C HIS A 16 -4.44 4.81 -10.92
N ALA A 17 -5.05 4.19 -9.89
CA ALA A 17 -5.55 4.90 -8.72
C ALA A 17 -4.43 5.66 -7.97
N ALA A 18 -3.23 5.06 -7.90
CA ALA A 18 -2.07 5.75 -7.35
C ALA A 18 -1.62 6.96 -8.19
N ALA A 19 -1.67 6.85 -9.53
CA ALA A 19 -1.29 7.93 -10.43
C ALA A 19 -2.29 9.10 -10.42
N THR A 20 -3.57 8.82 -10.19
CA THR A 20 -4.65 9.83 -10.13
C THR A 20 -4.89 10.38 -8.73
N GLY A 21 -4.31 9.77 -7.70
CA GLY A 21 -4.53 10.17 -6.31
C GLY A 21 -5.88 9.70 -5.75
N ASP A 22 -6.48 8.66 -6.36
CA ASP A 22 -7.76 8.11 -5.93
C ASP A 22 -7.61 7.17 -4.73
N SER A 23 -7.51 7.77 -3.54
CA SER A 23 -7.45 7.03 -2.28
C SER A 23 -8.66 6.14 -2.04
N ALA A 24 -9.84 6.45 -2.59
CA ALA A 24 -11.03 5.64 -2.42
C ALA A 24 -10.93 4.33 -3.22
N ALA A 25 -10.48 4.40 -4.47
CA ALA A 25 -10.18 3.23 -5.28
C ALA A 25 -9.10 2.34 -4.65
N ILE A 26 -8.03 2.93 -4.07
CA ILE A 26 -7.03 2.17 -3.33
C ILE A 26 -7.68 1.35 -2.20
N ARG A 27 -8.55 1.96 -1.38
CA ARG A 27 -9.23 1.24 -0.29
C ARG A 27 -10.07 0.07 -0.79
N MET A 28 -10.83 0.26 -1.87
CA MET A 28 -11.64 -0.80 -2.47
C MET A 28 -10.78 -1.96 -3.00
N LEU A 29 -9.66 -1.65 -3.67
CA LEU A 29 -8.74 -2.66 -4.19
C LEU A 29 -8.04 -3.44 -3.07
N VAL A 30 -7.68 -2.78 -1.98
CA VAL A 30 -7.15 -3.42 -0.76
C VAL A 30 -8.16 -4.38 -0.16
N MET A 31 -9.44 -4.00 -0.07
CA MET A 31 -10.50 -4.90 0.39
C MET A 31 -10.69 -6.12 -0.53
N GLY A 32 -10.41 -5.95 -1.83
CA GLY A 32 -10.36 -7.04 -2.81
C GLY A 32 -9.14 -7.96 -2.69
N GLY A 33 -8.21 -7.69 -1.77
CA GLY A 33 -7.02 -8.52 -1.54
C GLY A 33 -5.91 -8.31 -2.58
N VAL A 34 -5.88 -7.16 -3.26
CA VAL A 34 -4.79 -6.83 -4.18
C VAL A 34 -3.44 -6.82 -3.46
N ASP A 35 -2.40 -7.27 -4.14
CA ASP A 35 -1.05 -7.15 -3.62
C ASP A 35 -0.50 -5.74 -3.88
N LEU A 36 -0.06 -5.06 -2.81
CA LEU A 36 0.40 -3.66 -2.83
C LEU A 36 1.89 -3.53 -3.17
N GLU A 37 2.62 -4.64 -3.24
CA GLU A 37 4.05 -4.66 -3.59
C GLU A 37 4.29 -4.96 -5.08
N VAL A 38 3.24 -5.14 -5.87
CA VAL A 38 3.34 -5.41 -7.30
C VAL A 38 3.90 -4.18 -8.03
N ARG A 39 4.90 -4.44 -8.86
CA ARG A 39 5.56 -3.44 -9.71
C ARG A 39 4.93 -3.43 -11.10
N ASN A 40 4.74 -2.24 -11.66
CA ASN A 40 4.37 -2.07 -13.06
C ASN A 40 5.55 -2.43 -13.99
N GLU A 41 5.34 -2.30 -15.30
CA GLU A 41 6.35 -2.57 -16.33
C GLU A 41 7.62 -1.71 -16.20
N GLU A 42 7.51 -0.55 -15.54
CA GLU A 42 8.61 0.37 -15.26
C GLU A 42 9.33 0.06 -13.93
N GLY A 43 8.88 -0.96 -13.18
CA GLY A 43 9.45 -1.34 -11.90
C GLY A 43 8.91 -0.57 -10.70
N PHE A 44 7.88 0.26 -10.86
CA PHE A 44 7.29 1.07 -9.79
C PHE A 44 6.10 0.39 -9.11
N THR A 45 6.05 0.48 -7.77
CA THR A 45 4.86 0.12 -7.00
C THR A 45 3.85 1.27 -7.02
N ALA A 46 2.60 0.97 -6.63
CA ALA A 46 1.58 2.00 -6.43
C ALA A 46 2.01 3.08 -5.43
N PHE A 47 2.76 2.72 -4.38
CA PHE A 47 3.32 3.70 -3.44
C PHE A 47 4.29 4.66 -4.15
N ASN A 48 5.23 4.13 -4.94
CA ASN A 48 6.21 4.93 -5.67
C ASN A 48 5.51 5.92 -6.60
N ILE A 49 4.51 5.46 -7.34
CA ILE A 49 3.72 6.29 -8.26
C ILE A 49 3.02 7.43 -7.50
N ALA A 50 2.32 7.13 -6.40
CA ALA A 50 1.63 8.14 -5.60
C ALA A 50 2.60 9.18 -5.03
N THR A 51 3.75 8.76 -4.51
CA THR A 51 4.79 9.66 -3.99
C THR A 51 5.40 10.54 -5.08
N MET A 52 5.76 9.96 -6.24
CA MET A 52 6.32 10.71 -7.37
C MET A 52 5.36 11.76 -7.91
N LYS A 53 4.04 11.52 -7.83
CA LYS A 53 2.99 12.44 -8.28
C LYS A 53 2.58 13.44 -7.20
N GLY A 54 3.12 13.36 -5.98
CA GLY A 54 2.77 14.24 -4.86
C GLY A 54 1.41 13.94 -4.22
N HIS A 55 0.84 12.77 -4.47
CA HIS A 55 -0.46 12.36 -3.92
C HIS A 55 -0.29 11.82 -2.50
N THR A 56 0.07 12.70 -1.57
CA THR A 56 0.41 12.37 -0.18
C THR A 56 -0.66 11.54 0.52
N ASP A 57 -1.94 11.91 0.41
CA ASP A 57 -3.05 11.19 1.05
C ASP A 57 -3.19 9.75 0.52
N THR A 58 -2.93 9.57 -0.78
CA THR A 58 -2.97 8.26 -1.42
C THR A 58 -1.77 7.41 -1.03
N ALA A 59 -0.57 8.00 -0.98
CA ALA A 59 0.63 7.33 -0.50
C ALA A 59 0.46 6.88 0.97
N MET A 60 -0.11 7.74 1.82
CA MET A 60 -0.42 7.41 3.21
C MET A 60 -1.48 6.31 3.32
N THR A 61 -2.50 6.33 2.48
CA THR A 61 -3.52 5.26 2.42
C THR A 61 -2.89 3.91 2.03
N ILE A 62 -1.98 3.89 1.05
CA ILE A 62 -1.27 2.68 0.63
C ILE A 62 -0.37 2.17 1.76
N LEU A 63 0.35 3.07 2.45
CA LEU A 63 1.21 2.69 3.57
C LEU A 63 0.41 2.11 4.74
N ALA A 64 -0.68 2.77 5.14
CA ALA A 64 -1.58 2.27 6.17
C ALA A 64 -2.17 0.90 5.81
N ALA A 65 -2.53 0.68 4.54
CA ALA A 65 -3.03 -0.61 4.07
C ALA A 65 -1.96 -1.72 4.13
N ARG A 66 -0.69 -1.40 3.85
CA ARG A 66 0.45 -2.33 4.03
C ARG A 66 0.61 -2.71 5.49
N GLU A 67 0.64 -1.72 6.38
CA GLU A 67 0.77 -1.93 7.83
C GLU A 67 -0.38 -2.78 8.40
N PHE A 68 -1.61 -2.55 7.95
CA PHE A 68 -2.77 -3.34 8.36
C PHE A 68 -2.67 -4.82 7.96
N LYS A 69 -2.05 -5.13 6.81
CA LYS A 69 -1.77 -6.51 6.39
C LYS A 69 -0.84 -7.21 7.39
N TYR A 70 0.13 -6.48 7.96
CA TYR A 70 1.06 -7.00 8.97
C TYR A 70 0.40 -7.16 10.35
N ALA A 71 -0.45 -6.21 10.76
CA ALA A 71 -1.18 -6.30 12.03
C ALA A 71 -2.09 -7.55 12.07
N ARG A 72 -2.80 -7.83 10.98
CA ARG A 72 -3.65 -9.03 10.86
C ARG A 72 -2.85 -10.34 10.86
N ALA A 73 -1.69 -10.36 10.21
CA ALA A 73 -0.84 -11.55 10.15
C ALA A 73 -0.21 -11.91 11.51
N LEU A 74 -0.07 -10.93 12.40
CA LEU A 74 0.46 -11.10 13.76
C LEU A 74 -0.62 -11.35 14.83
N GLY A 75 -1.90 -11.39 14.45
CA GLY A 75 -3.01 -11.53 15.39
C GLY A 75 -3.24 -10.31 16.29
N MET A 76 -2.61 -9.17 15.97
CA MET A 76 -2.77 -7.92 16.71
C MET A 76 -4.06 -7.22 16.32
N THR A 77 -4.73 -6.63 17.30
CA THR A 77 -5.87 -5.75 17.04
C THR A 77 -5.37 -4.39 16.53
N PRO A 78 -6.19 -3.63 15.77
CA PRO A 78 -5.82 -2.26 15.38
C PRO A 78 -5.47 -1.38 16.58
N GLU A 79 -6.14 -1.59 17.71
CA GLU A 79 -5.91 -0.84 18.96
C GLU A 79 -4.53 -1.13 19.58
N ASP A 80 -4.09 -2.40 19.58
CA ASP A 80 -2.74 -2.80 20.02
C ASP A 80 -1.64 -2.16 19.16
N TYR A 81 -1.89 -2.06 17.85
CA TYR A 81 -0.98 -1.45 16.89
C TYR A 81 -0.80 0.06 17.13
N PHE A 82 -1.89 0.78 17.42
CA PHE A 82 -1.85 2.22 17.67
C PHE A 82 -1.29 2.60 19.04
N ASN A 83 -1.37 1.70 20.04
CA ASN A 83 -0.90 1.95 21.41
C ASN A 83 0.51 1.42 21.70
N ALA A 84 1.15 0.71 20.76
CA ALA A 84 2.51 0.22 20.94
C ALA A 84 3.52 1.39 21.03
N PRO A 85 4.36 1.46 22.08
CA PRO A 85 5.35 2.53 22.22
C PRO A 85 6.42 2.40 21.12
N GLY A 86 6.32 3.23 20.07
CA GLY A 86 7.35 3.37 19.02
C GLY A 86 6.86 3.60 17.58
N THR A 87 5.56 3.58 17.31
CA THR A 87 5.03 3.31 15.96
C THR A 87 4.53 4.53 15.18
N ARG A 88 5.45 5.44 14.86
CA ARG A 88 5.23 6.36 13.70
C ARG A 88 6.52 6.94 13.15
N ALA A 89 7.39 7.44 14.04
CA ALA A 89 8.63 8.11 13.64
C ALA A 89 9.73 7.11 13.23
N GLU A 90 9.89 5.99 13.94
CA GLU A 90 10.96 5.03 13.67
C GLU A 90 10.69 4.16 12.44
N LEU A 91 9.42 3.79 12.18
CA LEU A 91 9.08 3.03 10.98
C LEU A 91 9.33 3.86 9.71
N ALA A 92 8.86 5.12 9.69
CA ALA A 92 9.11 6.06 8.59
C ALA A 92 10.61 6.31 8.36
N LYS A 93 11.40 6.48 9.44
CA LYS A 93 12.87 6.61 9.34
C LYS A 93 13.55 5.34 8.82
N SER A 94 13.09 4.16 9.24
CA SER A 94 13.68 2.89 8.82
C SER A 94 13.44 2.58 7.34
N LEU A 95 12.30 3.01 6.79
CA LEU A 95 11.93 2.83 5.39
C LEU A 95 12.70 3.79 4.47
N ILE A 96 12.97 5.03 4.91
CA ILE A 96 13.84 5.98 4.17
C ILE A 96 15.29 5.49 4.16
N ARG A 97 15.79 4.89 5.25
CA ARG A 97 17.18 4.42 5.34
C ARG A 97 17.47 3.18 4.48
N LYS A 98 16.47 2.33 4.19
CA LYS A 98 16.64 1.12 3.38
C LYS A 98 16.58 1.34 1.87
N ALA A 99 16.32 2.57 1.43
CA ALA A 99 16.24 2.95 0.02
C ALA A 99 17.57 3.51 -0.56
N ASN A 100 18.67 3.46 0.21
CA ASN A 100 20.02 3.79 -0.23
C ASN A 100 20.94 2.57 -0.12
#